data_AF-A0A8C3PFK6-F1
#
_entry.id   AF-A0A8C3PFK6-F1
#
_cell.length_a   1.000
_cell.length_b   1.000
_cell.length_c   1.000
_cell.angle_alpha   90.00
_cell.angle_beta   90.00
_cell.angle_gamma   90.00
#
_symmetry.space_group_name_H-M   'P 1'
#
loop_
_entity.id
_entity.type
_entity.pdbx_description
1 polymer ?
#
loop_
_entity_poly.entity_id
_entity_poly.type
_entity_poly.pdbx_seq_one_letter_code
_entity_poly.pdbx_strand_id
1 'polypeptide(L)'
;MAQLELFSHPGPGVRYRAGLCSTAALGLLLLWALTYLPPLLVAYRSQGLWLKQSTYMEQPTVQFQYEVLLVAMTGADPGSFLAWSTFPAFNHLQEDQLRVPLISTREEDKNHDGKMDQLHFKLELPLQSTEQVLAVQLILTFSYQLHVSVINGTSPFASDYDLTNIIAAYQDRNVTTVLSDSNPVWLVGRAADAPFVINATIRYPVEVILYPLAVV
;
A
#
# COMPACT_ATOMS: atom_id res chain seq x y z
N MET A 1 5.71 60.73 -22.33
CA MET A 1 5.87 59.51 -23.15
C MET A 1 6.84 58.59 -22.43
N ALA A 2 6.41 57.38 -22.07
CA ALA A 2 7.25 56.43 -21.32
C ALA A 2 8.41 55.93 -22.20
N GLN A 3 9.62 55.93 -21.64
CA GLN A 3 10.87 55.58 -22.32
C GLN A 3 11.48 54.37 -21.61
N LEU A 4 11.98 53.39 -22.36
CA LEU A 4 12.67 52.24 -21.81
C LEU A 4 14.18 52.52 -21.83
N GLU A 5 14.84 52.46 -20.68
CA GLU A 5 16.30 52.58 -20.59
C GLU A 5 16.93 51.22 -20.90
N LEU A 6 17.74 51.16 -21.96
CA LEU A 6 18.28 49.91 -22.51
C LEU A 6 19.60 49.49 -21.83
N PHE A 7 20.45 50.46 -21.49
CA PHE A 7 21.77 50.24 -20.89
C PHE A 7 22.31 51.54 -20.28
N SER A 8 23.05 51.47 -19.17
CA SER A 8 23.80 52.62 -18.63
C SER A 8 25.22 52.21 -18.22
N HIS A 9 26.22 52.96 -18.69
CA HIS A 9 27.62 52.80 -18.30
C HIS A 9 27.99 53.78 -17.16
N PRO A 10 28.86 53.41 -16.21
CA PRO A 10 29.39 54.34 -15.21
C PRO A 10 30.54 55.14 -15.84
N GLY A 11 30.20 56.15 -16.64
CA GLY A 11 31.09 57.04 -17.38
C GLY A 11 30.26 58.02 -18.21
N PRO A 12 30.80 59.16 -18.67
CA PRO A 12 30.05 60.40 -18.90
C PRO A 12 28.78 60.23 -19.74
N GLY A 13 27.63 60.20 -19.07
CA GLY A 13 26.35 60.79 -19.48
C GLY A 13 25.57 60.21 -20.67
N VAL A 14 26.02 59.18 -21.38
CA VAL A 14 25.24 58.67 -22.53
C VAL A 14 24.19 57.65 -22.07
N ARG A 15 22.94 58.11 -21.93
CA ARG A 15 21.77 57.26 -21.63
C ARG A 15 21.07 56.88 -22.92
N TYR A 16 21.14 55.60 -23.30
CA TYR A 16 20.45 55.09 -24.49
C TYR A 16 18.99 54.81 -24.16
N ARG A 17 18.09 55.63 -24.71
CA ARG A 17 16.65 55.55 -24.50
C ARG A 17 15.96 55.15 -25.80
N ALA A 18 15.16 54.10 -25.77
CA ALA A 18 14.28 53.77 -26.88
C ALA A 18 12.82 54.15 -26.54
N GLY A 19 12.13 54.70 -27.52
CA GLY A 19 10.67 54.85 -27.46
C GLY A 19 10.00 53.47 -27.54
N LEU A 20 8.84 53.33 -26.89
CA LEU A 20 8.08 52.06 -26.83
C LEU A 20 7.68 51.49 -28.21
N CYS A 21 7.68 52.29 -29.26
CA CYS A 21 7.34 51.91 -30.64
C CYS A 21 8.56 51.94 -31.57
N SER A 22 9.72 51.46 -31.08
CA SER A 22 10.96 51.31 -31.86
C SER A 22 11.20 49.85 -32.21
N THR A 23 11.88 49.56 -33.33
CA THR A 23 12.31 48.20 -33.72
C THR A 23 13.13 47.51 -32.62
N ALA A 24 13.90 48.28 -31.83
CA ALA A 24 14.63 47.77 -30.68
C ALA A 24 13.71 47.31 -29.52
N ALA A 25 12.61 48.03 -29.28
CA ALA A 25 11.61 47.65 -28.28
C ALA A 25 10.86 46.36 -28.70
N LEU A 26 10.59 46.19 -30.00
CA LEU A 26 10.00 44.97 -30.55
C LEU A 26 10.96 43.78 -30.46
N GLY A 27 12.25 43.99 -30.74
CA GLY A 27 13.28 42.95 -30.56
C GLY A 27 13.40 42.48 -29.11
N LEU A 28 13.35 43.41 -28.14
CA LEU A 28 13.31 43.05 -26.72
C LEU A 28 12.03 42.32 -26.33
N LEU A 29 10.85 42.78 -26.76
CA LEU A 29 9.60 42.07 -26.52
C LEU A 29 9.63 40.64 -27.07
N LEU A 30 10.21 40.45 -28.26
CA LEU A 30 10.35 39.13 -28.88
C LEU A 30 11.34 38.26 -28.10
N LEU A 31 12.45 38.82 -27.59
CA LEU A 31 13.37 38.11 -26.70
C LEU A 31 12.71 37.71 -25.39
N TRP A 32 11.94 38.60 -24.77
CA TRP A 32 11.13 38.30 -23.57
C TRP A 32 10.13 37.17 -23.89
N ALA A 33 9.35 37.31 -24.96
CA ALA A 33 8.40 36.29 -25.38
C ALA A 33 9.07 34.93 -25.62
N LEU A 34 10.21 34.89 -26.32
CA LEU A 34 10.96 33.67 -26.59
C LEU A 34 11.63 33.09 -25.34
N THR A 35 11.89 33.90 -24.31
CA THR A 35 12.48 33.42 -23.04
C THR A 35 11.40 32.81 -22.14
N TYR A 36 10.19 33.38 -22.09
CA TYR A 36 9.15 32.97 -21.13
C TYR A 36 8.06 32.06 -21.73
N LEU A 37 7.69 32.22 -23.01
CA LEU A 37 6.64 31.39 -23.61
C LEU A 37 7.03 29.92 -23.79
N PRO A 38 8.26 29.58 -24.25
CA PRO A 38 8.63 28.17 -24.41
C PRO A 38 8.60 27.35 -23.11
N PRO A 39 9.19 27.77 -21.98
CA PRO A 39 9.10 27.01 -20.74
C PRO A 39 7.65 26.92 -20.22
N LEU A 40 6.84 27.98 -20.40
CA LEU A 40 5.41 27.96 -20.02
C LEU A 40 4.62 26.93 -20.86
N LEU A 41 4.85 26.90 -22.18
CA LEU A 41 4.15 25.99 -23.09
C LEU A 41 4.58 24.54 -22.86
N VAL A 42 5.86 24.30 -22.57
CA VAL A 42 6.37 22.99 -22.16
C VAL A 42 5.71 22.55 -20.85
N ALA A 43 5.64 23.43 -19.84
CA ALA A 43 5.03 23.13 -18.55
C ALA A 43 3.50 22.91 -18.63
N TYR A 44 2.82 23.62 -19.53
CA TYR A 44 1.40 23.41 -19.81
C TYR A 44 1.16 22.06 -20.49
N ARG A 45 1.99 21.71 -21.48
CA ARG A 45 1.84 20.46 -22.23
C ARG A 45 2.26 19.23 -21.42
N SER A 46 3.18 19.37 -20.47
CA SER A 46 3.61 18.28 -19.59
C SER A 46 2.62 17.97 -18.47
N GLN A 47 1.50 18.70 -18.36
CA GLN A 47 0.52 18.60 -17.25
C GLN A 47 1.12 18.79 -15.85
N GLY A 48 2.35 19.29 -15.75
CA GLY A 48 3.05 19.48 -14.48
C GLY A 48 2.65 20.76 -13.73
N LEU A 49 2.01 21.72 -14.41
CA LEU A 49 1.60 22.99 -13.79
C LEU A 49 0.45 22.85 -12.78
N TRP A 50 -0.37 21.80 -12.87
CA TRP A 50 -1.55 21.63 -12.02
C TRP A 50 -1.86 20.16 -11.75
N LEU A 51 -0.86 19.43 -11.26
CA LEU A 51 -1.03 18.03 -10.87
C LEU A 51 -2.01 17.95 -9.68
N LYS A 52 -3.17 17.31 -9.87
CA LYS A 52 -4.21 17.18 -8.83
C LYS A 52 -4.09 15.88 -8.03
N GLN A 53 -3.50 14.86 -8.63
CA GLN A 53 -3.35 13.53 -8.06
C GLN A 53 -1.98 12.96 -8.44
N SER A 54 -1.35 12.29 -7.49
CA SER A 54 -0.07 11.60 -7.67
C SER A 54 -0.22 10.16 -7.19
N THR A 55 0.16 9.22 -8.05
CA THR A 55 0.18 7.80 -7.70
C THR A 55 1.56 7.45 -7.16
N TYR A 56 1.62 6.88 -5.96
CA TYR A 56 2.85 6.38 -5.38
C TYR A 56 2.77 4.88 -5.17
N MET A 57 3.86 4.19 -5.48
CA MET A 57 4.04 2.81 -5.07
C MET A 57 4.50 2.79 -3.63
N GLU A 58 3.79 2.05 -2.80
CA GLU A 58 4.10 1.93 -1.40
C GLU A 58 4.14 0.48 -1.00
N GLN A 59 5.23 0.10 -0.35
CA GLN A 59 5.35 -1.22 0.26
C GLN A 59 4.94 -1.09 1.73
N PRO A 60 3.83 -1.74 2.15
CA PRO A 60 3.38 -1.74 3.53
C PRO A 60 4.42 -2.41 4.44
N THR A 61 4.44 -1.99 5.71
CA THR A 61 5.11 -2.77 6.75
C THR A 61 4.11 -3.80 7.25
N VAL A 62 4.32 -5.06 6.88
CA VAL A 62 3.48 -6.18 7.30
C VAL A 62 4.21 -6.97 8.37
N GLN A 63 3.51 -7.29 9.45
CA GLN A 63 4.05 -8.13 10.51
C GLN A 63 3.03 -9.22 10.86
N PHE A 64 3.45 -10.47 10.81
CA PHE A 64 2.62 -11.57 11.28
C PHE A 64 2.49 -11.52 12.81
N GLN A 65 1.25 -11.57 13.32
CA GLN A 65 0.98 -11.42 14.76
C GLN A 65 1.06 -12.72 15.53
N TYR A 66 1.41 -13.84 14.87
CA TYR A 66 1.42 -15.17 15.48
C TYR A 66 0.07 -15.59 16.06
N GLU A 67 -1.03 -15.00 15.58
CA GLU A 67 -2.38 -15.44 15.94
C GLU A 67 -3.00 -16.23 14.80
N VAL A 68 -3.51 -17.40 15.16
CA VAL A 68 -3.98 -18.42 14.22
C VAL A 68 -5.27 -19.02 14.76
N LEU A 69 -6.24 -19.21 13.87
CA LEU A 69 -7.44 -19.97 14.14
C LEU A 69 -7.63 -21.02 13.06
N LEU A 70 -7.75 -22.27 13.48
CA LEU A 70 -7.89 -23.44 12.64
C LEU A 70 -9.17 -24.18 13.00
N VAL A 71 -9.94 -24.53 11.96
CA VAL A 71 -11.04 -25.49 12.04
C VAL A 71 -10.89 -26.47 10.88
N ALA A 72 -10.70 -27.76 11.20
CA ALA A 72 -10.59 -28.84 10.24
C ALA A 72 -11.80 -29.77 10.36
N MET A 73 -12.62 -29.85 9.31
CA MET A 73 -13.79 -30.74 9.30
C MET A 73 -13.34 -32.16 8.97
N THR A 74 -13.74 -33.13 9.80
CA THR A 74 -13.36 -34.53 9.66
C THR A 74 -14.48 -35.44 9.16
N GLY A 75 -15.73 -34.98 9.23
CA GLY A 75 -16.89 -35.68 8.70
C GLY A 75 -17.99 -34.73 8.22
N ALA A 76 -19.09 -35.31 7.74
CA ALA A 76 -20.29 -34.58 7.33
C ALA A 76 -21.26 -34.33 8.51
N ASP A 77 -21.04 -35.01 9.65
CA ASP A 77 -21.92 -34.92 10.80
C ASP A 77 -21.68 -33.63 11.60
N PRO A 78 -22.73 -32.96 12.09
CA PRO A 78 -22.58 -31.82 13.00
C PRO A 78 -21.81 -32.25 14.25
N GLY A 79 -20.59 -31.72 14.43
CA GLY A 79 -19.69 -32.08 15.54
C GLY A 79 -18.45 -32.88 15.13
N SER A 80 -18.34 -33.33 13.89
CA SER A 80 -17.14 -33.98 13.35
C SER A 80 -16.13 -32.96 12.80
N PHE A 81 -15.56 -32.14 13.69
CA PHE A 81 -14.53 -31.17 13.35
C PHE A 81 -13.49 -31.08 14.46
N LEU A 82 -12.27 -30.73 14.10
CA LEU A 82 -11.18 -30.44 15.02
C LEU A 82 -10.92 -28.94 15.00
N ALA A 83 -10.80 -28.34 16.17
CA ALA A 83 -10.57 -26.91 16.30
C ALA A 83 -9.33 -26.64 17.14
N TRP A 84 -8.63 -25.56 16.80
CA TRP A 84 -7.54 -25.04 17.62
C TRP A 84 -7.28 -23.59 17.26
N SER A 85 -6.90 -22.80 18.25
CA SER A 85 -6.43 -21.43 18.02
C SER A 85 -5.33 -21.05 19.00
N THR A 86 -4.69 -19.93 18.73
CA THR A 86 -3.80 -19.27 19.70
C THR A 86 -4.57 -18.55 20.81
N PHE A 87 -5.90 -18.38 20.66
CA PHE A 87 -6.75 -17.70 21.63
C PHE A 87 -7.24 -18.68 22.72
N PRO A 88 -6.86 -18.48 24.00
CA PRO A 88 -7.23 -19.41 25.06
C PRO A 88 -8.75 -19.57 25.24
N ALA A 89 -9.50 -18.46 25.12
CA ALA A 89 -10.96 -18.47 25.28
C ALA A 89 -11.66 -19.37 24.25
N PHE A 90 -11.20 -19.36 22.99
CA PHE A 90 -11.76 -20.23 21.96
C PHE A 90 -11.44 -21.70 22.24
N ASN A 91 -10.21 -22.00 22.67
CA ASN A 91 -9.81 -23.37 23.00
C ASN A 91 -10.61 -23.95 24.18
N HIS A 92 -10.93 -23.13 25.18
CA HIS A 92 -11.80 -23.51 26.29
C HIS A 92 -13.24 -23.81 25.86
N LEU A 93 -13.77 -23.07 24.87
CA LEU A 93 -15.10 -23.33 24.34
C LEU A 93 -15.16 -24.60 23.47
N GLN A 94 -14.02 -25.06 22.96
CA GLN A 94 -13.90 -26.20 22.05
C GLN A 94 -13.18 -27.39 22.66
N GLU A 95 -13.16 -27.51 24.00
CA GLU A 95 -12.40 -28.55 24.72
C GLU A 95 -12.63 -29.97 24.18
N ASP A 96 -13.87 -30.32 23.84
CA ASP A 96 -14.24 -31.64 23.31
C ASP A 96 -13.65 -31.94 21.91
N GLN A 97 -13.36 -30.91 21.12
CA GLN A 97 -12.88 -30.99 19.74
C GLN A 97 -11.47 -30.38 19.58
N LEU A 98 -10.78 -30.11 20.68
CA LEU A 98 -9.50 -29.42 20.69
C LEU A 98 -8.38 -30.35 20.20
N ARG A 99 -7.66 -29.93 19.15
CA ARG A 99 -6.46 -30.64 18.70
C ARG A 99 -5.30 -29.69 18.46
N VAL A 100 -4.28 -29.78 19.29
CA VAL A 100 -3.08 -28.92 19.19
C VAL A 100 -2.20 -29.35 18.00
N PRO A 101 -1.98 -28.48 17.00
CA PRO A 101 -1.06 -28.72 15.89
C PRO A 101 0.36 -28.25 16.23
N LEU A 102 1.33 -28.71 15.43
CA LEU A 102 2.67 -28.14 15.40
C LEU A 102 2.71 -27.02 14.34
N ILE A 103 3.19 -25.84 14.72
CA ILE A 103 3.27 -24.67 13.84
C ILE A 103 4.71 -24.20 13.71
N SER A 104 5.10 -23.88 12.49
CA SER A 104 6.39 -23.28 12.17
C SER A 104 6.19 -22.14 11.18
N THR A 105 6.82 -21.01 11.48
CA THR A 105 6.73 -19.80 10.67
C THR A 105 8.13 -19.23 10.40
N ARG A 106 8.31 -18.68 9.20
CA ARG A 106 9.54 -18.01 8.80
C ARG A 106 9.19 -16.82 7.92
N GLU A 107 9.46 -15.63 8.39
CA GLU A 107 9.40 -14.41 7.58
C GLU A 107 10.74 -14.20 6.86
N GLU A 108 10.66 -13.69 5.63
CA GLU A 108 11.81 -13.52 4.75
C GLU A 108 11.73 -12.16 4.06
N ASP A 109 12.79 -11.39 4.22
CA ASP A 109 13.12 -10.20 3.42
C ASP A 109 14.05 -10.67 2.29
N LYS A 110 13.55 -10.67 1.05
CA LYS A 110 14.29 -11.20 -0.10
C LYS A 110 15.21 -10.17 -0.71
N ASN A 111 14.81 -8.91 -0.68
CA ASN A 111 15.53 -7.82 -1.32
C ASN A 111 16.47 -7.08 -0.35
N HIS A 112 16.44 -7.43 0.94
CA HIS A 112 17.22 -6.87 2.04
C HIS A 112 16.97 -5.37 2.26
N ASP A 113 15.74 -4.90 2.02
CA ASP A 113 15.34 -3.50 2.23
C ASP A 113 14.85 -3.19 3.66
N GLY A 114 14.80 -4.21 4.53
CA GLY A 114 14.34 -4.10 5.91
C GLY A 114 12.84 -4.29 6.08
N LYS A 115 12.10 -4.59 5.01
CA LYS A 115 10.69 -4.97 5.04
C LYS A 115 10.54 -6.45 4.70
N MET A 116 9.64 -7.12 5.40
CA MET A 116 9.33 -8.51 5.08
C MET A 116 8.61 -8.59 3.74
N ASP A 117 8.98 -9.55 2.90
CA ASP A 117 8.37 -9.78 1.59
C ASP A 117 7.46 -11.02 1.61
N GLN A 118 7.81 -12.03 2.40
CA GLN A 118 7.12 -13.32 2.41
C GLN A 118 7.04 -13.94 3.81
N LEU A 119 5.95 -14.66 4.05
CA LEU A 119 5.78 -15.56 5.19
C LEU A 119 5.66 -16.99 4.68
N HIS A 120 6.58 -17.84 5.13
CA HIS A 120 6.47 -19.29 5.01
C HIS A 120 5.78 -19.81 6.26
N PHE A 121 4.59 -20.39 6.09
CA PHE A 121 3.77 -20.94 7.16
C PHE A 121 3.60 -22.44 6.94
N LYS A 122 3.97 -23.24 7.93
CA LYS A 122 3.76 -24.69 7.92
C LYS A 122 3.07 -25.12 9.20
N LEU A 123 1.97 -25.84 9.04
CA LEU A 123 1.15 -26.39 10.11
C LEU A 123 1.02 -27.90 9.95
N GLU A 124 1.21 -28.64 11.03
CA GLU A 124 1.06 -30.09 11.09
C GLU A 124 0.00 -30.45 12.14
N LEU A 125 -1.17 -30.87 11.67
CA LEU A 125 -2.27 -31.30 12.53
C LEU A 125 -2.18 -32.81 12.75
N PRO A 126 -1.92 -33.29 13.98
CA PRO A 126 -1.88 -34.72 14.27
C PRO A 126 -3.29 -35.30 14.19
N LEU A 127 -3.46 -36.31 13.35
CA LEU A 127 -4.73 -36.99 13.10
C LEU A 127 -4.62 -38.48 13.45
N GLN A 128 -5.72 -39.10 13.85
CA GLN A 128 -5.79 -40.55 14.03
C GLN A 128 -5.89 -41.27 12.67
N SER A 129 -5.66 -42.59 12.66
CA SER A 129 -5.71 -43.41 11.45
C SER A 129 -7.11 -43.52 10.84
N THR A 130 -8.15 -43.31 11.64
CA THR A 130 -9.56 -43.32 11.24
C THR A 130 -10.08 -41.94 10.84
N GLU A 131 -9.37 -40.86 11.19
CA GLU A 131 -9.77 -39.48 10.92
C GLU A 131 -9.28 -39.06 9.53
N GLN A 132 -10.16 -38.44 8.74
CA GLN A 132 -9.83 -37.82 7.46
C GLN A 132 -10.16 -36.33 7.56
N VAL A 133 -9.52 -35.47 6.75
CA VAL A 133 -9.85 -34.04 6.69
C VAL A 133 -10.54 -33.78 5.36
N LEU A 134 -11.77 -33.27 5.43
CA LEU A 134 -12.60 -32.97 4.27
C LEU A 134 -12.49 -31.50 3.87
N ALA A 135 -12.43 -30.61 4.86
CA ALA A 135 -12.33 -29.17 4.64
C ALA A 135 -11.52 -28.53 5.76
N VAL A 136 -10.87 -27.40 5.44
CA VAL A 136 -10.10 -26.62 6.41
C VAL A 136 -10.48 -25.15 6.27
N GLN A 137 -10.74 -24.53 7.42
CA GLN A 137 -10.80 -23.08 7.57
C GLN A 137 -9.59 -22.65 8.39
N LEU A 138 -8.79 -21.75 7.84
CA LEU A 138 -7.60 -21.21 8.47
C LEU A 138 -7.65 -19.69 8.39
N ILE A 139 -7.52 -19.05 9.55
CA ILE A 139 -7.41 -17.59 9.66
C ILE A 139 -6.06 -17.27 10.27
N LEU A 140 -5.34 -16.36 9.62
CA LEU A 140 -4.05 -15.82 10.05
C LEU A 140 -4.21 -14.31 10.22
N THR A 141 -3.70 -13.76 11.32
CA THR A 141 -3.80 -12.32 11.59
C THR A 141 -2.47 -11.61 11.33
N PHE A 142 -2.56 -10.41 10.76
CA PHE A 142 -1.43 -9.58 10.38
C PHE A 142 -1.65 -8.15 10.85
N SER A 143 -0.58 -7.49 11.27
CA SER A 143 -0.52 -6.03 11.32
C SER A 143 -0.13 -5.50 9.96
N TYR A 144 -0.86 -4.50 9.49
CA TYR A 144 -0.64 -3.88 8.19
C TYR A 144 -0.54 -2.37 8.37
N GLN A 145 0.67 -1.83 8.17
CA GLN A 145 0.92 -0.40 8.32
C GLN A 145 1.39 0.23 7.02
N LEU A 146 0.65 1.24 6.57
CA LEU A 146 1.05 2.15 5.50
C LEU A 146 1.74 3.39 6.12
N HIS A 147 2.72 3.92 5.40
CA HIS A 147 3.48 5.12 5.69
C HIS A 147 2.59 6.36 5.79
N VAL A 148 1.56 6.47 4.95
CA VAL A 148 0.67 7.63 4.96
C VAL A 148 -0.70 7.26 5.54
N SER A 149 -1.02 7.88 6.66
CA SER A 149 -2.35 7.82 7.28
C SER A 149 -3.34 8.66 6.46
N VAL A 150 -4.58 8.19 6.36
CA VAL A 150 -5.68 8.97 5.72
C VAL A 150 -5.95 10.25 6.51
N ILE A 151 -5.77 10.20 7.84
CA ILE A 151 -5.97 11.35 8.73
C ILE A 151 -4.65 12.12 8.84
N ASN A 152 -4.66 13.39 8.42
CA ASN A 152 -3.52 14.29 8.60
C ASN A 152 -3.54 14.90 10.00
N GLY A 153 -2.91 14.23 10.97
CA GLY A 153 -2.82 14.69 12.36
C GLY A 153 -2.04 16.00 12.58
N THR A 154 -1.44 16.57 11.54
CA THR A 154 -0.76 17.87 11.58
C THR A 154 -1.58 18.99 10.94
N SER A 155 -2.77 18.70 10.41
CA SER A 155 -3.60 19.72 9.77
C SER A 155 -4.15 20.73 10.80
N PRO A 156 -4.08 22.04 10.50
CA PRO A 156 -4.73 23.07 11.32
C PRO A 156 -6.23 23.22 11.02
N PHE A 157 -6.77 22.55 10.00
CA PHE A 157 -8.15 22.74 9.53
C PHE A 157 -9.10 21.71 10.13
N ALA A 158 -10.22 22.17 10.72
CA ALA A 158 -11.24 21.29 11.30
C ALA A 158 -11.92 20.37 10.25
N SER A 159 -11.98 20.81 8.99
CA SER A 159 -12.51 20.01 7.87
C SER A 159 -11.77 18.71 7.63
N ASP A 160 -10.47 18.68 7.95
CA ASP A 160 -9.61 17.51 7.72
C ASP A 160 -9.82 16.42 8.79
N TYR A 161 -10.48 16.79 9.90
CA TYR A 161 -10.89 15.88 10.97
C TYR A 161 -12.38 15.54 10.92
N ASP A 162 -13.12 16.03 9.91
CA ASP A 162 -14.53 15.69 9.72
C ASP A 162 -14.67 14.22 9.30
N LEU A 163 -15.50 13.48 10.03
CA LEU A 163 -15.76 12.07 9.78
C LEU A 163 -16.25 11.83 8.35
N THR A 164 -17.04 12.75 7.78
CA THR A 164 -17.53 12.59 6.40
C THR A 164 -16.39 12.61 5.39
N ASN A 165 -15.42 13.52 5.55
CA ASN A 165 -14.27 13.62 4.65
C ASN A 165 -13.30 12.45 4.86
N ILE A 166 -13.10 12.04 6.12
CA ILE A 166 -12.27 10.87 6.46
C ILE A 166 -12.87 9.61 5.82
N ILE A 167 -14.16 9.36 6.01
CA ILE A 167 -14.85 8.17 5.45
C ILE A 167 -14.83 8.20 3.92
N ALA A 168 -15.06 9.35 3.29
CA ALA A 168 -14.96 9.49 1.85
C ALA A 168 -13.55 9.18 1.33
N ALA A 169 -12.51 9.69 1.99
CA ALA A 169 -11.11 9.39 1.64
C ALA A 169 -10.74 7.90 1.85
N TYR A 170 -11.32 7.24 2.86
CA TYR A 170 -11.19 5.78 3.02
C TYR A 170 -11.92 5.00 1.92
N GLN A 171 -13.06 5.48 1.44
CA GLN A 171 -13.80 4.85 0.33
C GLN A 171 -13.10 5.06 -1.03
N ASP A 172 -12.47 6.22 -1.23
CA ASP A 172 -11.67 6.52 -2.43
C ASP A 172 -10.37 5.71 -2.48
N ARG A 173 -9.84 5.29 -1.33
CA ARG A 173 -8.81 4.25 -1.28
C ARG A 173 -9.46 2.94 -1.71
N ASN A 174 -9.34 2.63 -3.00
CA ASN A 174 -9.69 1.34 -3.60
C ASN A 174 -8.71 0.22 -3.15
N VAL A 175 -8.44 0.15 -1.85
CA VAL A 175 -7.53 -0.82 -1.22
C VAL A 175 -8.41 -1.84 -0.53
N THR A 176 -8.75 -2.89 -1.27
CA THR A 176 -9.22 -4.13 -0.68
C THR A 176 -8.03 -5.09 -0.71
N THR A 177 -7.36 -5.28 0.43
CA THR A 177 -6.30 -6.29 0.59
C THR A 177 -6.96 -7.67 0.62
N VAL A 178 -7.49 -8.11 -0.51
CA VAL A 178 -7.97 -9.49 -0.64
C VAL A 178 -6.72 -10.36 -0.76
N LEU A 179 -6.43 -11.14 0.26
CA LEU A 179 -5.45 -12.21 0.20
C LEU A 179 -5.99 -13.30 -0.76
N SER A 180 -5.81 -13.09 -2.06
CA SER A 180 -6.17 -14.08 -3.08
C SER A 180 -5.07 -15.13 -3.14
N ASP A 181 -5.25 -16.25 -2.44
CA ASP A 181 -4.38 -17.41 -2.70
C ASP A 181 -4.76 -17.99 -4.06
N SER A 182 -3.83 -17.95 -5.02
CA SER A 182 -4.14 -18.26 -6.41
C SER A 182 -4.15 -19.75 -6.72
N ASN A 183 -3.53 -20.61 -5.91
CA ASN A 183 -3.30 -22.01 -6.29
C ASN A 183 -3.10 -22.97 -5.09
N PRO A 184 -4.17 -23.41 -4.38
CA PRO A 184 -4.05 -24.49 -3.40
C PRO A 184 -3.75 -25.82 -4.12
N VAL A 185 -2.67 -26.48 -3.74
CA VAL A 185 -2.31 -27.82 -4.26
C VAL A 185 -2.65 -28.87 -3.21
N TRP A 186 -3.62 -29.74 -3.51
CA TRP A 186 -3.98 -30.88 -2.68
C TRP A 186 -3.14 -32.10 -3.07
N LEU A 187 -2.33 -32.60 -2.14
CA LEU A 187 -1.61 -33.87 -2.30
C LEU A 187 -2.38 -34.95 -1.52
N VAL A 188 -2.83 -35.98 -2.25
CA VAL A 188 -3.49 -37.15 -1.67
C VAL A 188 -2.47 -38.25 -1.38
N GLY A 189 -2.74 -39.08 -0.37
CA GLY A 189 -1.85 -40.17 0.05
C GLY A 189 -1.13 -39.83 1.35
N ARG A 190 -1.77 -40.17 2.46
CA ARG A 190 -1.27 -40.03 3.83
C ARG A 190 -1.02 -41.43 4.40
N ALA A 191 0.11 -41.64 5.06
CA ALA A 191 0.31 -42.83 5.90
C ALA A 191 -0.61 -42.75 7.13
N ALA A 192 -1.10 -43.89 7.62
CA ALA A 192 -2.12 -43.94 8.68
C ALA A 192 -1.80 -43.08 9.92
N ASP A 193 -0.52 -42.97 10.28
CA ASP A 193 -0.06 -42.24 11.46
C ASP A 193 0.61 -40.88 11.14
N ALA A 194 0.62 -40.46 9.87
CA ALA A 194 1.19 -39.18 9.48
C ALA A 194 0.23 -38.02 9.83
N PRO A 195 0.74 -36.84 10.22
CA PRO A 195 -0.09 -35.66 10.42
C PRO A 195 -0.63 -35.13 9.08
N PHE A 196 -1.69 -34.32 9.14
CA PHE A 196 -2.13 -33.50 8.03
C PHE A 196 -1.29 -32.23 7.97
N VAL A 197 -0.68 -31.95 6.83
CA VAL A 197 0.28 -30.85 6.67
C VAL A 197 -0.27 -29.78 5.75
N ILE A 198 -0.31 -28.54 6.23
CA ILE A 198 -0.58 -27.34 5.44
C ILE A 198 0.74 -26.63 5.24
N ASN A 199 1.10 -26.36 3.99
CA ASN A 199 2.26 -25.55 3.63
C ASN A 199 1.77 -24.37 2.79
N ALA A 200 1.93 -23.15 3.33
CA ALA A 200 1.48 -21.92 2.69
C ALA A 200 2.64 -20.93 2.57
N THR A 201 2.76 -20.30 1.42
CA THR A 201 3.69 -19.20 1.18
C THR A 201 2.89 -17.95 0.88
N ILE A 202 2.84 -17.04 1.83
CA ILE A 202 2.12 -15.79 1.73
C ILE A 202 3.11 -14.73 1.26
N ARG A 203 2.75 -13.99 0.21
CA ARG A 203 3.56 -12.90 -0.33
C ARG A 203 2.91 -11.58 0.02
N TYR A 204 3.72 -10.61 0.43
CA TYR A 204 3.29 -9.25 0.68
C TYR A 204 3.56 -8.41 -0.57
N PRO A 205 2.54 -8.09 -1.38
CA PRO A 205 2.74 -7.33 -2.61
C PRO A 205 3.01 -5.85 -2.29
N VAL A 206 3.72 -5.19 -3.21
CA VAL A 206 3.77 -3.72 -3.24
C VAL A 206 2.43 -3.21 -3.75
N GLU A 207 1.85 -2.24 -3.05
CA GLU A 207 0.57 -1.65 -3.43
C GLU A 207 0.78 -0.31 -4.13
N VAL A 208 -0.14 0.00 -5.05
CA VAL A 208 -0.16 1.29 -5.75
C VAL A 208 -1.25 2.13 -5.11
N ILE A 209 -0.85 3.15 -4.34
CA ILE A 209 -1.78 4.02 -3.63
C ILE A 209 -1.88 5.35 -4.39
N LEU A 210 -3.12 5.74 -4.68
CA LEU A 210 -3.45 7.03 -5.26
C LEU A 210 -3.54 8.07 -4.13
N TYR A 211 -2.69 9.09 -4.20
CA TYR A 211 -2.71 10.20 -3.27
C TYR A 211 -3.28 11.45 -3.96
N PRO A 212 -4.32 12.10 -3.40
CA PRO A 212 -4.65 13.46 -3.80
C PRO A 212 -3.49 14.38 -3.38
N LEU A 213 -3.06 15.27 -4.27
CA LEU A 213 -2.08 16.29 -3.91
C LEU A 213 -2.76 17.29 -2.98
N ALA A 214 -2.38 17.27 -1.71
CA ALA A 214 -2.71 18.35 -0.78
C ALA A 214 -1.96 19.60 -1.26
N VAL A 215 -2.70 20.60 -1.73
CA VAL A 215 -2.16 21.92 -1.99
C VAL A 215 -1.83 22.51 -0.61
N VAL A 216 -0.53 22.57 -0.29
CA VAL A 216 -0.01 23.26 0.89
C VAL A 216 -0.21 24.76 0.73
#